data_AF-K5V4E8-F1
#
_entry.id   AF-K5V4E8-F1
#
_cell.length_a   1.000
_cell.length_b   1.000
_cell.length_c   1.000
_cell.angle_alpha   90.00
_cell.angle_beta   90.00
_cell.angle_gamma   90.00
#
_symmetry.space_group_name_H-M   'P 1'
#
loop_
_entity.id
_entity.type
_entity.pdbx_description
1 polymer ?
#
loop_
_entity_poly.entity_id
_entity_poly.type
_entity_poly.pdbx_seq_one_letter_code
_entity_poly.pdbx_strand_id
1 'polypeptide(L)'
;MALLTLPLYPCSKTRSSLSPSQQATLTSKISGALAQALTLPYEKRDVRSILAFISSYTKDHAQVTLESLIWDPEHASKSSLAGMSQTEKGIHQRVLLLSEKLSAELDLQTVVDLCVVYARGHTKRVHTLLASIAMASPSFLRLLETDAIPAFTTLLGLPSQGLYGLRKIAHILCSLLKPAPAEVARPFARSRQFMLALVQAYDDGLAGLARSYGGLSAARLQAPETPLDDWERIFLESKVALVDTAHVLLRTLLGDVAAAPGSGPALAEACTPAFEVLDALVALVPSRGPTEEPIPFLNRSLIEDCQAAYDLRAVLKGATRTANDPHTQRLERALADLNTREDGPGALRLLLRSSGAMPGIDTRGAGPAKDKGKARAAATDQPDNHPALAAAVAQVLDILPEQDPAYIRYVLQHPDFPYRGDAERLIGALLEGTAPVV
;
A
#
# COMPACT_ATOMS: atom_id res chain seq x y z
N MET A 1 11.26 33.38 27.17
CA MET A 1 10.00 33.24 26.42
C MET A 1 9.51 31.80 26.60
N ALA A 2 8.22 31.57 26.86
CA ALA A 2 7.70 30.21 27.01
C ALA A 2 7.63 29.52 25.64
N LEU A 3 8.20 28.32 25.52
CA LEU A 3 8.10 27.48 24.32
C LEU A 3 6.73 26.79 24.30
N LEU A 4 6.16 26.59 23.11
CA LEU A 4 4.97 25.75 22.97
C LEU A 4 5.34 24.28 23.18
N THR A 5 4.66 23.64 24.13
CA THR A 5 4.81 22.22 24.45
C THR A 5 3.56 21.43 24.08
N LEU A 6 3.70 20.24 23.51
CA LEU A 6 2.59 19.30 23.34
C LEU A 6 2.67 18.19 24.38
N PRO A 7 1.57 17.85 25.09
CA PRO A 7 1.53 16.66 25.94
C PRO A 7 1.62 15.39 25.08
N LEU A 8 1.77 14.21 25.67
CA LEU A 8 1.67 12.95 24.93
C LEU A 8 0.25 12.74 24.38
N TYR A 9 0.13 12.07 23.24
CA TYR A 9 -1.17 11.67 22.72
C TYR A 9 -1.76 10.54 23.59
N PRO A 10 -3.03 10.66 24.03
CA PRO A 10 -3.66 9.63 24.84
C PRO A 10 -3.97 8.38 24.00
N CYS A 11 -3.65 7.20 24.54
CA CYS A 11 -3.90 5.95 23.83
C CYS A 11 -5.40 5.69 23.61
N SER A 12 -5.72 4.83 22.66
CA SER A 12 -7.08 4.47 22.28
C SER A 12 -7.91 3.97 23.46
N LYS A 13 -7.31 3.19 24.37
CA LYS A 13 -7.97 2.72 25.60
C LYS A 13 -8.35 3.85 26.56
N THR A 14 -7.47 4.85 26.71
CA THR A 14 -7.78 6.04 27.51
C THR A 14 -8.87 6.86 26.83
N ARG A 15 -8.79 7.05 25.51
CA ARG A 15 -9.80 7.79 24.75
C ARG A 15 -11.18 7.14 24.82
N SER A 16 -11.26 5.80 24.74
CA SER A 16 -12.53 5.06 24.84
C SER A 16 -13.18 5.10 26.22
N SER A 17 -12.42 5.46 27.27
CA SER A 17 -12.95 5.61 28.64
C SER A 17 -13.61 6.96 28.91
N LEU A 18 -13.43 7.92 28.00
CA LEU A 18 -13.98 9.27 28.12
C LEU A 18 -15.44 9.32 27.66
N SER A 19 -16.23 10.20 28.26
CA SER A 19 -17.56 10.50 27.73
C SER A 19 -17.46 11.21 26.36
N PRO A 20 -18.50 11.16 25.51
CA PRO A 20 -18.48 11.83 24.20
C PRO A 20 -18.16 13.34 24.29
N SER A 21 -18.64 14.03 25.33
CA SER A 21 -18.34 15.46 25.54
C SER A 21 -16.88 15.71 25.95
N GLN A 22 -16.30 14.82 26.76
CA GLN A 22 -14.87 14.87 27.11
C GLN A 22 -14.00 14.57 25.89
N GLN A 23 -14.39 13.58 25.07
CA GLN A 23 -13.69 13.24 23.84
C GLN A 23 -13.73 14.40 22.83
N ALA A 24 -14.90 15.02 22.61
CA ALA A 24 -15.01 16.19 21.74
C ALA A 24 -14.13 17.36 22.22
N THR A 25 -14.11 17.61 23.54
CA THR A 25 -13.27 18.64 24.15
C THR A 25 -11.78 18.34 23.96
N LEU A 26 -11.37 17.09 24.17
CA LEU A 26 -10.00 16.63 23.98
C LEU A 26 -9.56 16.79 22.51
N THR A 27 -10.36 16.30 21.56
CA THR A 27 -10.07 16.39 20.13
C THR A 27 -9.98 17.84 19.67
N SER A 28 -10.87 18.73 20.15
CA SER A 28 -10.79 20.17 19.87
C SER A 28 -9.50 20.80 20.40
N LYS A 29 -9.11 20.50 21.65
CA LYS A 29 -7.86 20.99 22.25
C LYS A 29 -6.62 20.52 21.49
N ILE A 30 -6.56 19.24 21.12
CA ILE A 30 -5.45 18.68 20.33
C ILE A 30 -5.37 19.36 18.95
N SER A 31 -6.51 19.49 18.27
CA SER A 31 -6.62 20.16 16.97
C SER A 31 -6.10 21.61 17.04
N GLY A 32 -6.52 22.37 18.06
CA GLY A 32 -6.07 23.74 18.30
C GLY A 32 -4.57 23.83 18.62
N ALA A 33 -4.05 22.96 19.48
CA ALA A 33 -2.64 22.94 19.84
C ALA A 33 -1.73 22.60 18.65
N LEU A 34 -2.15 21.65 17.81
CA LEU A 34 -1.43 21.32 16.57
C LEU A 34 -1.45 22.45 15.55
N ALA A 35 -2.59 23.15 15.42
CA ALA A 35 -2.68 24.32 14.55
C ALA A 35 -1.71 25.42 15.01
N GLN A 36 -1.63 25.69 16.32
CA GLN A 36 -0.66 26.63 16.89
C GLN A 36 0.79 26.18 16.67
N ALA A 37 1.09 24.89 16.88
CA ALA A 37 2.43 24.37 16.63
C ALA A 37 2.88 24.59 15.18
N LEU A 38 1.98 24.38 14.21
CA LEU A 38 2.29 24.54 12.79
C LEU A 38 2.53 25.99 12.36
N THR A 39 1.93 26.98 13.03
CA THR A 39 2.08 28.41 12.69
C THR A 39 3.29 29.07 13.35
N LEU A 40 3.76 28.57 14.49
CA LEU A 40 4.89 29.15 15.19
C LEU A 40 6.22 28.93 14.43
N PRO A 41 7.21 29.85 14.54
CA PRO A 41 8.59 29.61 14.13
C PRO A 41 9.23 28.44 14.91
N TYR A 42 10.26 27.81 14.35
CA TYR A 42 10.92 26.63 14.94
C TYR A 42 11.48 26.93 16.35
N GLU A 43 12.01 28.14 16.56
CA GLU A 43 12.65 28.58 17.81
C GLU A 43 11.66 28.76 18.97
N LYS A 44 10.35 28.81 18.68
CA LYS A 44 9.28 28.95 19.68
C LYS A 44 8.63 27.62 20.05
N ARG A 45 9.16 26.51 19.53
CA ARG A 45 8.62 25.16 19.72
C ARG A 45 9.53 24.37 20.63
N ASP A 46 8.96 23.64 21.58
CA ASP A 46 9.66 22.54 22.21
C ASP A 46 9.59 21.31 21.30
N VAL A 47 10.61 21.17 20.44
CA VAL A 47 10.74 20.10 19.45
C VAL A 47 10.67 18.72 20.09
N ARG A 48 11.27 18.55 21.28
CA ARG A 48 11.28 17.26 21.98
C ARG A 48 9.87 16.85 22.41
N SER A 49 9.08 17.78 22.94
CA SER A 49 7.68 17.51 23.29
C SER A 49 6.83 17.18 22.06
N ILE A 50 7.07 17.86 20.95
CA ILE A 50 6.36 17.64 19.69
C ILE A 50 6.68 16.25 19.13
N LEU A 51 7.96 15.87 19.10
CA LEU A 51 8.38 14.53 18.67
C LEU A 51 7.76 13.44 19.57
N ALA A 52 7.70 13.65 20.88
CA ALA A 52 7.05 12.73 21.80
C ALA A 52 5.53 12.62 21.55
N PHE A 53 4.87 13.72 21.21
CA PHE A 53 3.46 13.70 20.77
C PHE A 53 3.29 12.92 19.47
N ILE A 54 4.11 13.19 18.44
CA ILE A 54 4.05 12.48 17.15
C ILE A 54 4.25 10.97 17.40
N SER A 55 5.31 10.59 18.11
CA SER A 55 5.62 9.19 18.42
C SER A 55 4.49 8.48 19.16
N SER A 56 3.91 9.11 20.19
CA SER A 56 2.78 8.51 20.92
C SER A 56 1.51 8.43 20.08
N TYR A 57 1.24 9.41 19.21
CA TYR A 57 0.11 9.40 18.28
C TYR A 57 0.26 8.28 17.25
N THR A 58 1.40 8.21 16.57
CA THR A 58 1.63 7.26 15.49
C THR A 58 1.70 5.84 16.01
N LYS A 59 2.30 5.63 17.18
CA LYS A 59 2.33 4.32 17.84
C LYS A 59 0.93 3.80 18.15
N ASP A 60 0.07 4.62 18.74
CA ASP A 60 -1.31 4.23 19.04
C ASP A 60 -2.09 3.91 17.77
N HIS A 61 -2.01 4.78 16.76
CA HIS A 61 -2.70 4.57 15.49
C HIS A 61 -2.15 3.38 14.68
N ALA A 62 -0.84 3.13 14.74
CA ALA A 62 -0.22 1.96 14.11
C ALA A 62 -0.71 0.68 14.80
N GLN A 63 -0.76 0.66 16.15
CA GLN A 63 -1.29 -0.49 16.89
C GLN A 63 -2.75 -0.77 16.51
N VAL A 64 -3.62 0.25 16.50
CA VAL A 64 -5.03 0.11 16.09
C VAL A 64 -5.14 -0.39 14.66
N THR A 65 -4.33 0.13 13.75
CA THR A 65 -4.29 -0.30 12.34
C THR A 65 -3.88 -1.76 12.22
N LEU A 66 -2.85 -2.19 12.95
CA LEU A 66 -2.38 -3.57 12.93
C LEU A 66 -3.38 -4.54 13.59
N GLU A 67 -4.10 -4.11 14.61
CA GLU A 67 -5.17 -4.88 15.24
C GLU A 67 -6.39 -5.03 14.30
N SER A 68 -6.76 -3.98 13.57
CA SER A 68 -7.89 -4.04 12.63
C SER A 68 -7.65 -4.98 11.45
N LEU A 69 -6.39 -5.20 11.03
CA LEU A 69 -6.06 -6.22 10.00
C LEU A 69 -6.56 -7.62 10.37
N ILE A 70 -6.59 -7.92 11.67
CA ILE A 70 -6.99 -9.23 12.19
C ILE A 70 -8.50 -9.24 12.46
N TRP A 71 -9.00 -8.24 13.19
CA TRP A 71 -10.34 -8.29 13.79
C TRP A 71 -11.41 -7.51 13.04
N ASP A 72 -11.04 -6.62 12.11
CA ASP A 72 -11.98 -5.73 11.42
C ASP A 72 -11.63 -5.59 9.92
N PRO A 73 -11.95 -6.61 9.11
CA PRO A 73 -11.63 -6.63 7.68
C PRO A 73 -12.29 -5.49 6.89
N GLU A 74 -13.44 -5.01 7.35
CA GLU A 74 -14.13 -3.88 6.72
C GLU A 74 -13.38 -2.56 6.94
N HIS A 75 -12.86 -2.33 8.15
CA HIS A 75 -12.04 -1.15 8.42
C HIS A 75 -10.64 -1.29 7.83
N ALA A 76 -10.13 -2.52 7.71
CA ALA A 76 -8.89 -2.80 7.01
C ALA A 76 -9.03 -2.67 5.47
N SER A 77 -10.23 -2.59 4.90
CA SER A 77 -10.43 -2.38 3.45
C SER A 77 -10.78 -0.92 3.11
N LYS A 78 -11.44 -0.20 4.02
CA LYS A 78 -11.81 1.21 3.87
C LYS A 78 -10.62 2.15 4.16
N SER A 79 -10.67 3.38 3.63
CA SER A 79 -9.70 4.43 3.99
C SER A 79 -9.78 4.69 5.49
N SER A 80 -8.64 4.79 6.19
CA SER A 80 -8.59 5.09 7.64
C SER A 80 -9.35 6.36 8.02
N LEU A 81 -9.58 7.25 7.05
CA LEU A 81 -10.32 8.50 7.20
C LEU A 81 -11.84 8.34 7.13
N ALA A 82 -12.37 7.24 6.58
CA ALA A 82 -13.80 7.11 6.29
C ALA A 82 -14.67 7.11 7.56
N GLY A 83 -14.16 6.61 8.68
CA GLY A 83 -14.85 6.60 9.97
C GLY A 83 -14.50 7.77 10.91
N MET A 84 -13.62 8.69 10.49
CA MET A 84 -13.15 9.77 11.36
C MET A 84 -14.02 11.03 11.24
N SER A 85 -14.25 11.72 12.36
CA SER A 85 -14.86 13.05 12.36
C SER A 85 -13.96 14.07 11.63
N GLN A 86 -14.54 15.19 11.18
CA GLN A 86 -13.77 16.23 10.47
C GLN A 86 -12.61 16.78 11.31
N THR A 87 -12.80 16.91 12.63
CA THR A 87 -11.74 17.35 13.53
C THR A 87 -10.61 16.33 13.65
N GLU A 88 -10.94 15.03 13.69
CA GLU A 88 -9.94 13.95 13.73
C GLU A 88 -9.16 13.84 12.42
N LYS A 89 -9.83 13.99 11.27
CA LYS A 89 -9.16 14.12 9.97
C LYS A 89 -8.17 15.28 9.97
N GLY A 90 -8.58 16.42 10.55
CA GLY A 90 -7.72 17.59 10.72
C GLY A 90 -6.50 17.33 11.62
N ILE A 91 -6.67 16.60 12.74
CA ILE A 91 -5.55 16.17 13.60
C ILE A 91 -4.61 15.27 12.80
N HIS A 92 -5.16 14.26 12.13
CA HIS A 92 -4.41 13.28 11.36
C HIS A 92 -3.54 13.94 10.27
N GLN A 93 -4.09 14.90 9.54
CA GLN A 93 -3.34 15.67 8.53
C GLN A 93 -2.27 16.58 9.14
N ARG A 94 -2.58 17.24 10.26
CA ARG A 94 -1.62 18.14 10.93
C ARG A 94 -0.44 17.38 11.54
N VAL A 95 -0.65 16.17 12.05
CA VAL A 95 0.45 15.32 12.52
C VAL A 95 1.40 14.95 11.38
N LEU A 96 0.86 14.56 10.21
CA LEU A 96 1.69 14.29 9.05
C LEU A 96 2.48 15.53 8.61
N LEU A 97 1.84 16.70 8.52
CA LEU A 97 2.51 17.96 8.20
C LEU A 97 3.61 18.31 9.21
N LEU A 98 3.37 18.07 10.49
CA LEU A 98 4.36 18.35 11.53
C LEU A 98 5.54 17.38 11.44
N SER A 99 5.28 16.12 11.09
CA SER A 99 6.31 15.09 10.83
C SER A 99 7.15 15.46 9.60
N GLU A 100 6.55 15.95 8.52
CA GLU A 100 7.26 16.46 7.34
C GLU A 100 8.20 17.62 7.69
N LYS A 101 7.72 18.57 8.52
CA LYS A 101 8.53 19.72 9.00
C LYS A 101 9.68 19.32 9.95
N LEU A 102 9.58 18.17 10.61
CA LEU A 102 10.55 17.66 11.59
C LEU A 102 11.24 16.36 11.11
N SER A 103 11.32 16.16 9.79
CA SER A 103 11.79 14.92 9.18
C SER A 103 13.23 14.56 9.57
N ALA A 104 14.08 15.54 9.87
CA ALA A 104 15.46 15.31 10.28
C ALA A 104 15.57 14.71 11.70
N GLU A 105 14.58 14.96 12.56
CA GLU A 105 14.60 14.58 13.97
C GLU A 105 13.78 13.33 14.31
N LEU A 106 13.12 12.71 13.33
CA LEU A 106 12.32 11.50 13.53
C LEU A 106 13.21 10.27 13.75
N ASP A 107 12.87 9.48 14.77
CA ASP A 107 13.52 8.18 15.00
C ASP A 107 12.94 7.06 14.12
N LEU A 108 13.69 5.97 13.98
CA LEU A 108 13.34 4.84 13.12
C LEU A 108 11.94 4.27 13.45
N GLN A 109 11.62 4.08 14.73
CA GLN A 109 10.33 3.53 15.15
C GLN A 109 9.16 4.43 14.74
N THR A 110 9.28 5.75 14.95
CA THR A 110 8.25 6.72 14.58
C THR A 110 8.06 6.75 13.06
N VAL A 111 9.14 6.63 12.28
CA VAL A 111 9.05 6.56 10.81
C VAL A 111 8.31 5.30 10.36
N VAL A 112 8.59 4.14 10.96
CA VAL A 112 7.88 2.88 10.66
C VAL A 112 6.39 3.01 11.01
N ASP A 113 6.06 3.56 12.18
CA ASP A 113 4.67 3.76 12.61
C ASP A 113 3.94 4.75 11.69
N LEU A 114 4.60 5.83 11.24
CA LEU A 114 4.08 6.75 10.24
C LEU A 114 3.75 6.04 8.92
N CYS A 115 4.62 5.14 8.46
CA CYS A 115 4.37 4.37 7.25
C CYS A 115 3.13 3.49 7.41
N VAL A 116 2.99 2.76 8.54
CA VAL A 116 1.80 1.94 8.81
C VAL A 116 0.52 2.78 8.81
N VAL A 117 0.55 3.97 9.41
CA VAL A 117 -0.63 4.83 9.58
C VAL A 117 -1.04 5.52 8.26
N TYR A 118 -0.06 5.97 7.47
CA TYR A 118 -0.33 6.90 6.35
C TYR A 118 -0.11 6.30 4.95
N ALA A 119 0.69 5.23 4.78
CA ALA A 119 1.12 4.77 3.45
C ALA A 119 -0.04 4.38 2.52
N ARG A 120 -1.12 3.82 3.07
CA ARG A 120 -2.29 3.42 2.28
C ARG A 120 -3.05 4.61 1.68
N GLY A 121 -3.29 5.65 2.47
CA GLY A 121 -4.08 6.82 2.04
C GLY A 121 -3.26 7.94 1.42
N HIS A 122 -1.96 7.98 1.72
CA HIS A 122 -1.08 9.11 1.39
C HIS A 122 0.27 8.65 0.81
N THR A 123 0.29 7.59 -0.01
CA THR A 123 1.52 6.96 -0.53
C THR A 123 2.53 7.97 -1.09
N LYS A 124 2.08 8.94 -1.89
CA LYS A 124 2.94 9.99 -2.47
C LYS A 124 3.56 10.91 -1.41
N ARG A 125 2.80 11.32 -0.39
CA ARG A 125 3.33 12.17 0.70
C ARG A 125 4.29 11.39 1.58
N VAL A 126 3.98 10.12 1.87
CA VAL A 126 4.89 9.24 2.62
C VAL A 126 6.19 9.03 1.84
N HIS A 127 6.13 8.87 0.52
CA HIS A 127 7.34 8.84 -0.32
C HIS A 127 8.17 10.13 -0.16
N THR A 128 7.55 11.30 -0.28
CA THR A 128 8.24 12.60 -0.08
C THR A 128 8.83 12.74 1.32
N LEU A 129 8.10 12.29 2.35
CA LEU A 129 8.58 12.28 3.73
C LEU A 129 9.82 11.39 3.87
N LEU A 130 9.76 10.14 3.40
CA LEU A 130 10.89 9.20 3.46
C LEU A 130 12.11 9.71 2.69
N ALA A 131 11.89 10.33 1.51
CA ALA A 131 12.96 10.97 0.75
C ALA A 131 13.59 12.13 1.55
N SER A 132 12.77 12.96 2.19
CA SER A 132 13.24 14.07 3.02
C SER A 132 14.06 13.57 4.21
N ILE A 133 13.60 12.52 4.90
CA ILE A 133 14.31 11.88 6.01
C ILE A 133 15.66 11.33 5.54
N ALA A 134 15.68 10.57 4.44
CA ALA A 134 16.90 9.97 3.90
C ALA A 134 17.93 11.02 3.50
N MET A 135 17.50 12.16 2.95
CA MET A 135 18.39 13.28 2.63
C MET A 135 18.88 14.03 3.88
N ALA A 136 18.01 14.23 4.87
CA ALA A 136 18.31 15.05 6.04
C ALA A 136 19.10 14.29 7.13
N SER A 137 18.98 12.96 7.19
CA SER A 137 19.57 12.13 8.25
C SER A 137 20.31 10.91 7.67
N PRO A 138 21.63 11.02 7.39
CA PRO A 138 22.42 9.88 6.95
C PRO A 138 22.43 8.72 7.96
N SER A 139 22.30 9.02 9.25
CA SER A 139 22.16 8.02 10.31
C SER A 139 20.91 7.17 10.16
N PHE A 140 19.84 7.67 9.54
CA PHE A 140 18.61 6.90 9.33
C PHE A 140 18.87 5.68 8.45
N LEU A 141 19.58 5.84 7.32
CA LEU A 141 19.91 4.72 6.43
C LEU A 141 20.78 3.67 7.13
N ARG A 142 21.74 4.12 7.95
CA ARG A 142 22.54 3.21 8.77
C ARG A 142 21.69 2.44 9.78
N LEU A 143 20.73 3.09 10.45
CA LEU A 143 19.81 2.41 11.38
C LEU A 143 18.91 1.38 10.67
N LEU A 144 18.54 1.64 9.41
CA LEU A 144 17.85 0.61 8.62
C LEU A 144 18.72 -0.63 8.44
N GLU A 145 19.99 -0.45 8.11
CA GLU A 145 20.94 -1.55 7.90
C GLU A 145 21.28 -2.30 9.19
N THR A 146 21.55 -1.59 10.29
CA THR A 146 22.03 -2.21 11.53
C THR A 146 20.91 -2.75 12.41
N ASP A 147 19.72 -2.14 12.36
CA ASP A 147 18.65 -2.42 13.31
C ASP A 147 17.41 -2.96 12.60
N ALA A 148 16.87 -2.23 11.61
CA ALA A 148 15.60 -2.60 10.99
C ALA A 148 15.68 -3.91 10.19
N ILE A 149 16.67 -4.04 9.32
CA ILE A 149 16.83 -5.21 8.45
C ILE A 149 17.03 -6.48 9.29
N PRO A 150 17.99 -6.55 10.24
CA PRO A 150 18.16 -7.74 11.08
C PRO A 150 16.92 -8.07 11.92
N ALA A 151 16.22 -7.05 12.44
CA ALA A 151 14.98 -7.24 13.18
C ALA A 151 13.90 -7.88 12.29
N PHE A 152 13.64 -7.32 11.11
CA PHE A 152 12.64 -7.89 10.20
C PHE A 152 13.04 -9.26 9.67
N THR A 153 14.32 -9.50 9.36
CA THR A 153 14.82 -10.83 8.98
C THR A 153 14.52 -11.86 10.07
N THR A 154 14.80 -11.52 11.33
CA THR A 154 14.52 -12.39 12.48
C THR A 154 13.03 -12.61 12.64
N LEU A 155 12.23 -11.54 12.55
CA LEU A 155 10.78 -11.60 12.68
C LEU A 155 10.13 -12.47 11.60
N LEU A 156 10.57 -12.40 10.34
CA LEU A 156 10.09 -13.24 9.24
C LEU A 156 10.40 -14.74 9.45
N GLY A 157 11.52 -15.05 10.12
CA GLY A 157 11.95 -16.42 10.40
C GLY A 157 11.38 -17.04 11.69
N LEU A 158 10.58 -16.30 12.48
CA LEU A 158 10.07 -16.75 13.78
C LEU A 158 8.70 -17.45 13.65
N PRO A 159 8.61 -18.79 13.80
CA PRO A 159 7.34 -19.51 13.70
C PRO A 159 6.39 -19.21 14.87
N SER A 160 6.90 -18.72 15.99
CA SER A 160 6.13 -18.45 17.22
C SER A 160 5.10 -17.32 17.10
N GLN A 161 5.20 -16.51 16.05
CA GLN A 161 4.31 -15.37 15.82
C GLN A 161 2.94 -15.77 15.26
N GLY A 162 2.83 -16.99 14.72
CA GLY A 162 1.63 -17.47 14.07
C GLY A 162 1.21 -16.64 12.85
N LEU A 163 0.02 -16.94 12.32
CA LEU A 163 -0.53 -16.28 11.14
C LEU A 163 -0.75 -14.77 11.35
N TYR A 164 -1.21 -14.38 12.54
CA TYR A 164 -1.53 -12.98 12.84
C TYR A 164 -0.27 -12.11 12.97
N GLY A 165 0.80 -12.63 13.58
CA GLY A 165 2.05 -11.90 13.65
C GLY A 165 2.67 -11.73 12.27
N LEU A 166 2.68 -12.78 11.46
CA LEU A 166 3.19 -12.71 10.08
C LEU A 166 2.37 -11.73 9.21
N ARG A 167 1.04 -11.71 9.36
CA ARG A 167 0.18 -10.72 8.68
C ARG A 167 0.58 -9.28 9.01
N LYS A 168 0.84 -9.00 10.29
CA LYS A 168 1.24 -7.68 10.77
C LYS A 168 2.61 -7.30 10.22
N ILE A 169 3.58 -8.22 10.24
CA ILE A 169 4.93 -7.97 9.71
C ILE A 169 4.88 -7.70 8.20
N ALA A 170 4.17 -8.54 7.45
CA ALA A 170 3.99 -8.34 6.01
C ALA A 170 3.34 -6.98 5.71
N HIS A 171 2.38 -6.54 6.52
CA HIS A 171 1.78 -5.22 6.38
C HIS A 171 2.76 -4.09 6.70
N ILE A 172 3.53 -4.19 7.78
CA ILE A 172 4.53 -3.17 8.16
C ILE A 172 5.56 -3.01 7.04
N LEU A 173 6.11 -4.13 6.55
CA LEU A 173 7.09 -4.13 5.46
C LEU A 173 6.52 -3.53 4.18
N CYS A 174 5.30 -3.94 3.78
CA CYS A 174 4.64 -3.40 2.60
C CYS A 174 4.38 -1.89 2.75
N SER A 175 3.88 -1.44 3.90
CA SER A 175 3.62 -0.03 4.19
C SER A 175 4.89 0.83 4.24
N LEU A 176 6.02 0.27 4.66
CA LEU A 176 7.32 0.95 4.63
C LEU A 176 7.90 1.00 3.21
N LEU A 177 7.93 -0.14 2.51
CA LEU A 177 8.69 -0.29 1.27
C LEU A 177 7.93 0.17 0.03
N LYS A 178 6.60 0.00 -0.03
CA LYS A 178 5.80 0.42 -1.19
C LYS A 178 5.90 1.92 -1.51
N PRO A 179 5.89 2.85 -0.52
CA PRO A 179 6.16 4.26 -0.76
C PRO A 179 7.65 4.62 -0.70
N ALA A 180 8.56 3.69 -0.41
CA ALA A 180 9.96 4.03 -0.16
C ALA A 180 10.65 4.53 -1.46
N PRO A 181 11.43 5.62 -1.38
CA PRO A 181 12.37 5.95 -2.45
C PRO A 181 13.49 4.88 -2.51
N ALA A 182 14.23 4.85 -3.62
CA ALA A 182 15.23 3.83 -3.87
C ALA A 182 16.31 3.78 -2.78
N GLU A 183 16.69 4.92 -2.20
CA GLU A 183 17.68 5.02 -1.12
C GLU A 183 17.26 4.25 0.14
N VAL A 184 15.95 4.20 0.43
CA VAL A 184 15.39 3.52 1.60
C VAL A 184 15.12 2.03 1.31
N ALA A 185 14.67 1.71 0.09
CA ALA A 185 14.38 0.33 -0.30
C ALA A 185 15.63 -0.50 -0.63
N ARG A 186 16.68 0.14 -1.16
CA ARG A 186 17.91 -0.51 -1.65
C ARG A 186 18.64 -1.35 -0.59
N PRO A 187 18.83 -0.88 0.66
CA PRO A 187 19.44 -1.70 1.71
C PRO A 187 18.71 -3.04 1.93
N PHE A 188 17.37 -3.03 1.94
CA PHE A 188 16.57 -4.25 2.03
C PHE A 188 16.75 -5.15 0.81
N ALA A 189 16.70 -4.56 -0.38
CA ALA A 189 16.80 -5.29 -1.65
C ALA A 189 18.16 -5.99 -1.84
N ARG A 190 19.24 -5.36 -1.37
CA ARG A 190 20.61 -5.90 -1.42
C ARG A 190 20.92 -6.90 -0.29
N SER A 191 20.11 -6.94 0.76
CA SER A 191 20.30 -7.88 1.86
C SER A 191 19.81 -9.27 1.46
N ARG A 192 20.74 -10.14 1.05
CA ARG A 192 20.45 -11.54 0.71
C ARG A 192 19.73 -12.27 1.83
N GLN A 193 20.15 -12.09 3.08
CA GLN A 193 19.53 -12.75 4.23
C GLN A 193 18.07 -12.34 4.40
N PHE A 194 17.77 -11.04 4.25
CA PHE A 194 16.42 -10.53 4.32
C PHE A 194 15.55 -11.06 3.16
N MET A 195 16.06 -11.02 1.93
CA MET A 195 15.33 -11.52 0.76
C MET A 195 15.00 -13.02 0.87
N LEU A 196 15.94 -13.84 1.36
CA LEU A 196 15.70 -15.25 1.61
C LEU A 196 14.68 -15.47 2.73
N ALA A 197 14.75 -14.71 3.83
CA ALA A 197 13.76 -14.80 4.91
C ALA A 197 12.36 -14.40 4.43
N LEU A 198 12.25 -13.41 3.53
CA LEU A 198 10.98 -13.00 2.92
C LEU A 198 10.36 -14.14 2.09
N VAL A 199 11.16 -14.81 1.27
CA VAL A 199 10.70 -15.98 0.49
C VAL A 199 10.34 -17.14 1.39
N GLN A 200 11.18 -17.48 2.37
CA GLN A 200 10.89 -18.56 3.32
C GLN A 200 9.61 -18.32 4.11
N ALA A 201 9.34 -17.07 4.52
CA ALA A 201 8.09 -16.72 5.18
C ALA A 201 6.87 -16.93 4.29
N TYR A 202 6.98 -16.66 2.98
CA TYR A 202 5.90 -16.89 2.02
C TYR A 202 5.70 -18.36 1.66
N ASP A 203 6.79 -19.05 1.35
CA ASP A 203 6.76 -20.43 0.84
C ASP A 203 6.49 -21.40 1.99
N ASP A 204 7.44 -21.52 2.92
CA ASP A 204 7.38 -22.50 4.01
C ASP A 204 6.57 -22.00 5.21
N GLY A 205 6.73 -20.73 5.57
CA GLY A 205 6.09 -20.13 6.74
C GLY A 205 4.57 -20.16 6.61
N LEU A 206 4.03 -19.54 5.56
CA LEU A 206 2.59 -19.53 5.32
C LEU A 206 2.04 -20.92 5.00
N ALA A 207 2.74 -21.77 4.23
CA ALA A 207 2.27 -23.13 3.99
C ALA A 207 2.21 -23.96 5.28
N GLY A 208 3.21 -23.85 6.15
CA GLY A 208 3.23 -24.47 7.47
C GLY A 208 2.08 -24.01 8.35
N LEU A 209 1.82 -22.71 8.37
CA LEU A 209 0.67 -22.14 9.09
C LEU A 209 -0.65 -22.63 8.50
N ALA A 210 -0.86 -22.58 7.20
CA ALA A 210 -2.08 -23.06 6.56
C ALA A 210 -2.38 -24.53 6.91
N ARG A 211 -1.37 -25.41 6.93
CA ARG A 211 -1.53 -26.82 7.37
C ARG A 211 -2.04 -26.92 8.81
N SER A 212 -1.60 -26.04 9.71
CA SER A 212 -2.09 -26.02 11.09
C SER A 212 -3.57 -25.62 11.22
N TYR A 213 -4.11 -24.90 10.23
CA TYR A 213 -5.53 -24.52 10.13
C TYR A 213 -6.36 -25.50 9.28
N GLY A 214 -5.82 -26.66 8.91
CA GLY A 214 -6.52 -27.68 8.11
C GLY A 214 -6.30 -27.58 6.59
N GLY A 215 -5.55 -26.58 6.13
CA GLY A 215 -5.17 -26.38 4.74
C GLY A 215 -6.27 -25.72 3.89
N LEU A 216 -5.85 -24.99 2.86
CA LEU A 216 -6.76 -24.37 1.90
C LEU A 216 -6.91 -25.32 0.71
N SER A 217 -8.02 -26.05 0.65
CA SER A 217 -8.22 -27.09 -0.37
C SER A 217 -8.51 -26.49 -1.75
N ALA A 218 -8.02 -27.13 -2.82
CA ALA A 218 -8.41 -26.77 -4.19
C ALA A 218 -9.93 -26.88 -4.43
N ALA A 219 -10.63 -27.72 -3.66
CA ALA A 219 -12.10 -27.78 -3.68
C ALA A 219 -12.76 -26.46 -3.24
N ARG A 220 -12.09 -25.69 -2.37
CA ARG A 220 -12.54 -24.36 -1.95
C ARG A 220 -12.61 -23.39 -3.12
N LEU A 221 -11.69 -23.51 -4.08
CA LEU A 221 -11.65 -22.69 -5.29
C LEU A 221 -12.78 -23.01 -6.27
N GLN A 222 -13.35 -24.21 -6.18
CA GLN A 222 -14.47 -24.66 -7.00
C GLN A 222 -15.84 -24.27 -6.41
N ALA A 223 -15.89 -23.92 -5.11
CA ALA A 223 -17.10 -23.48 -4.40
C ALA A 223 -16.94 -22.04 -3.85
N PRO A 224 -16.73 -21.02 -4.72
CA PRO A 224 -16.42 -19.65 -4.30
C PRO A 224 -17.59 -18.90 -3.66
N GLU A 225 -18.79 -19.48 -3.63
CA GLU A 225 -19.99 -18.88 -3.03
C GLU A 225 -20.00 -18.97 -1.49
N THR A 226 -19.06 -19.70 -0.90
CA THR A 226 -18.96 -19.81 0.56
C THR A 226 -18.09 -18.65 1.09
N PRO A 227 -18.53 -17.91 2.12
CA PRO A 227 -17.70 -16.86 2.72
C PRO A 227 -16.38 -17.44 3.21
N LEU A 228 -15.30 -16.70 2.98
CA LEU A 228 -13.96 -17.01 3.48
C LEU A 228 -13.97 -17.07 5.01
N ASP A 229 -13.29 -18.07 5.57
CA ASP A 229 -12.97 -18.02 7.00
C ASP A 229 -11.94 -16.91 7.24
N ASP A 230 -11.92 -16.35 8.46
CA ASP A 230 -11.03 -15.24 8.81
C ASP A 230 -9.55 -15.57 8.57
N TRP A 231 -9.15 -16.81 8.88
CA TRP A 231 -7.77 -17.24 8.67
C TRP A 231 -7.42 -17.38 7.17
N GLU A 232 -8.36 -17.84 6.33
CA GLU A 232 -8.15 -17.97 4.88
C GLU A 232 -7.93 -16.59 4.25
N ARG A 233 -8.74 -15.61 4.65
CA ARG A 233 -8.57 -14.21 4.24
C ARG A 233 -7.21 -13.66 4.69
N ILE A 234 -6.88 -13.80 5.98
CA ILE A 234 -5.61 -13.29 6.53
C ILE A 234 -4.42 -13.94 5.82
N PHE A 235 -4.50 -15.23 5.52
CA PHE A 235 -3.49 -15.96 4.75
C PHE A 235 -3.29 -15.36 3.36
N LEU A 236 -4.36 -15.19 2.58
CA LEU A 236 -4.26 -14.64 1.23
C LEU A 236 -3.80 -13.18 1.22
N GLU A 237 -4.30 -12.34 2.12
CA GLU A 237 -3.84 -10.96 2.25
C GLU A 237 -2.36 -10.86 2.66
N SER A 238 -1.88 -11.79 3.50
CA SER A 238 -0.46 -11.87 3.87
C SER A 238 0.39 -12.22 2.66
N LYS A 239 -0.06 -13.18 1.84
CA LYS A 239 0.62 -13.52 0.58
C LYS A 239 0.71 -12.31 -0.36
N VAL A 240 -0.40 -11.60 -0.58
CA VAL A 240 -0.41 -10.40 -1.42
C VAL A 240 0.58 -9.35 -0.90
N ALA A 241 0.58 -9.07 0.40
CA ALA A 241 1.50 -8.08 0.99
C ALA A 241 2.98 -8.46 0.82
N LEU A 242 3.33 -9.75 0.96
CA LEU A 242 4.68 -10.25 0.75
C LEU A 242 5.10 -10.20 -0.73
N VAL A 243 4.21 -10.54 -1.67
CA VAL A 243 4.47 -10.46 -3.11
C VAL A 243 4.66 -9.00 -3.56
N ASP A 244 3.81 -8.08 -3.08
CA ASP A 244 3.96 -6.64 -3.30
C ASP A 244 5.32 -6.14 -2.78
N THR A 245 5.70 -6.57 -1.57
CA THR A 245 6.97 -6.22 -0.96
C THR A 245 8.14 -6.72 -1.79
N ALA A 246 8.13 -7.98 -2.20
CA ALA A 246 9.17 -8.57 -3.03
C ALA A 246 9.27 -7.88 -4.39
N HIS A 247 8.14 -7.56 -5.02
CA HIS A 247 8.13 -6.83 -6.29
C HIS A 247 8.87 -5.49 -6.19
N VAL A 248 8.58 -4.69 -5.16
CA VAL A 248 9.23 -3.39 -4.95
C VAL A 248 10.74 -3.55 -4.78
N LEU A 249 11.18 -4.55 -4.01
CA LEU A 249 12.59 -4.80 -3.76
C LEU A 249 13.32 -5.30 -5.02
N LEU A 250 12.74 -6.26 -5.75
CA LEU A 250 13.29 -6.75 -7.00
C LEU A 250 13.36 -5.64 -8.06
N ARG A 251 12.34 -4.80 -8.15
CA ARG A 251 12.34 -3.63 -9.03
C ARG A 251 13.43 -2.62 -8.66
N THR A 252 13.64 -2.39 -7.36
CA THR A 252 14.71 -1.49 -6.89
C THR A 252 16.09 -2.05 -7.24
N LEU A 253 16.30 -3.34 -6.99
CA LEU A 253 17.56 -4.05 -7.27
C LEU A 253 17.90 -4.04 -8.78
N LEU A 254 16.91 -4.36 -9.62
CA LEU A 254 17.06 -4.35 -11.08
C LEU A 254 17.15 -2.92 -11.64
N GLY A 255 16.51 -1.95 -10.98
CA GLY A 255 16.62 -0.54 -11.33
C GLY A 255 18.05 -0.02 -11.21
N ASP A 256 18.78 -0.44 -10.17
CA ASP A 256 20.20 -0.08 -10.01
C ASP A 256 21.06 -0.65 -11.16
N VAL A 257 20.79 -1.88 -11.62
CA VAL A 257 21.46 -2.49 -12.78
C VAL A 257 21.15 -1.72 -14.07
N ALA A 258 19.88 -1.35 -14.27
CA ALA A 258 19.42 -0.62 -15.45
C ALA A 258 20.03 0.80 -15.54
N ALA A 259 20.23 1.44 -14.38
CA ALA A 259 20.79 2.79 -14.28
C ALA A 259 22.32 2.81 -14.42
N ALA A 260 22.99 1.67 -14.24
CA ALA A 260 24.44 1.59 -14.35
C ALA A 260 24.90 1.81 -15.80
N PRO A 261 26.06 2.46 -16.01
CA PRO A 261 26.67 2.57 -17.33
C PRO A 261 26.89 1.17 -17.94
N GLY A 262 26.65 0.99 -19.24
CA GLY A 262 26.68 -0.32 -19.91
C GLY A 262 28.04 -1.04 -19.94
N SER A 263 29.08 -0.48 -19.34
CA SER A 263 30.37 -1.14 -19.14
C SER A 263 31.15 -0.50 -17.98
N GLY A 264 32.06 -1.26 -17.37
CA GLY A 264 33.01 -0.75 -16.36
C GLY A 264 32.69 -1.14 -14.92
N PRO A 265 33.46 -0.63 -13.95
CA PRO A 265 33.38 -1.04 -12.54
C PRO A 265 32.04 -0.70 -11.88
N ALA A 266 31.38 0.39 -12.31
CA ALA A 266 30.06 0.77 -11.80
C ALA A 266 28.96 -0.24 -12.16
N LEU A 267 29.06 -0.90 -13.32
CA LEU A 267 28.15 -1.98 -13.69
C LEU A 267 28.38 -3.21 -12.82
N ALA A 268 29.64 -3.58 -12.58
CA ALA A 268 29.97 -4.69 -11.70
C ALA A 268 29.45 -4.45 -10.27
N GLU A 269 29.62 -3.25 -9.74
CA GLU A 269 29.14 -2.88 -8.40
C GLU A 269 27.61 -2.97 -8.27
N ALA A 270 26.85 -2.65 -9.33
CA ALA A 270 25.40 -2.79 -9.36
C ALA A 270 24.96 -4.24 -9.59
N CYS A 271 25.60 -4.96 -10.52
CA CYS A 271 25.24 -6.32 -10.92
C CYS A 271 25.56 -7.38 -9.86
N THR A 272 26.72 -7.31 -9.18
CA THR A 272 27.13 -8.34 -8.22
C THR A 272 26.11 -8.57 -7.10
N PRO A 273 25.67 -7.55 -6.32
CA PRO A 273 24.66 -7.78 -5.28
C PRO A 273 23.31 -8.18 -5.86
N ALA A 274 22.96 -7.67 -7.05
CA ALA A 274 21.71 -8.01 -7.71
C ALA A 274 21.65 -9.49 -8.10
N PHE A 275 22.68 -9.98 -8.78
CA PHE A 275 22.75 -11.36 -9.22
C PHE A 275 22.98 -12.34 -8.06
N GLU A 276 23.72 -11.97 -7.02
CA GLU A 276 23.85 -12.83 -5.83
C GLU A 276 22.47 -13.11 -5.19
N VAL A 277 21.65 -12.07 -5.05
CA VAL A 277 20.28 -12.22 -4.52
C VAL A 277 19.42 -13.03 -5.49
N LEU A 278 19.40 -12.69 -6.78
CA LEU A 278 18.55 -13.38 -7.76
C LEU A 278 18.92 -14.86 -7.93
N ASP A 279 20.21 -15.18 -8.00
CA ASP A 279 20.69 -16.57 -8.07
C ASP A 279 20.30 -17.33 -6.80
N ALA A 280 20.40 -16.69 -5.62
CA ALA A 280 19.98 -17.31 -4.36
C ALA A 280 18.46 -17.58 -4.34
N LEU A 281 17.64 -16.68 -4.89
CA LEU A 281 16.18 -16.84 -4.96
C LEU A 281 15.77 -17.94 -5.95
N VAL A 282 16.40 -17.99 -7.13
CA VAL A 282 16.12 -19.01 -8.16
C VAL A 282 16.61 -20.39 -7.72
N ALA A 283 17.66 -20.46 -6.91
CA ALA A 283 18.15 -21.73 -6.36
C ALA A 283 17.24 -22.33 -5.28
N LEU A 284 16.24 -21.59 -4.79
CA LEU A 284 15.27 -22.13 -3.83
C LEU A 284 14.36 -23.14 -4.54
N VAL A 285 14.33 -24.35 -3.99
CA VAL A 285 13.44 -25.40 -4.48
C VAL A 285 12.05 -25.15 -3.91
N PRO A 286 10.99 -25.08 -4.75
CA PRO A 286 9.63 -24.93 -4.25
C PRO A 286 9.26 -26.10 -3.34
N SER A 287 8.64 -25.81 -2.19
CA SER A 287 8.22 -26.83 -1.21
C SER A 287 6.97 -27.65 -1.63
N ARG A 288 6.64 -27.64 -2.92
CA ARG A 288 5.46 -28.31 -3.49
C ARG A 288 5.72 -29.80 -3.68
N GLY A 289 4.71 -30.62 -3.38
CA GLY A 289 4.76 -32.06 -3.65
C GLY A 289 4.79 -32.33 -5.17
N PRO A 290 5.50 -33.37 -5.64
CA PRO A 290 5.70 -33.63 -7.07
C PRO A 290 4.40 -33.90 -7.85
N THR A 291 3.28 -34.16 -7.17
CA THR A 291 1.99 -34.53 -7.75
C THR A 291 0.90 -33.47 -7.61
N GLU A 292 1.12 -32.41 -6.85
CA GLU A 292 0.14 -31.31 -6.73
C GLU A 292 0.20 -30.42 -7.98
N GLU A 293 -0.88 -29.77 -8.41
CA GLU A 293 -0.89 -28.80 -9.53
C GLU A 293 -0.57 -27.37 -9.03
N PRO A 294 0.13 -26.48 -9.78
CA PRO A 294 0.53 -25.16 -9.28
C PRO A 294 -0.61 -24.16 -9.40
N ILE A 295 -1.23 -23.83 -8.29
CA ILE A 295 -2.33 -22.87 -8.19
C ILE A 295 -1.81 -21.52 -7.65
N PRO A 296 -2.04 -20.40 -8.38
CA PRO A 296 -1.58 -19.08 -7.94
C PRO A 296 -2.07 -18.70 -6.55
N PHE A 297 -1.17 -18.13 -5.75
CA PHE A 297 -1.39 -17.71 -4.35
C PHE A 297 -1.82 -18.83 -3.39
N LEU A 298 -1.82 -20.09 -3.84
CA LEU A 298 -2.10 -21.24 -2.98
C LEU A 298 -0.82 -22.02 -2.67
N ASN A 299 -0.24 -22.68 -3.68
CA ASN A 299 0.91 -23.58 -3.55
C ASN A 299 2.02 -23.30 -4.57
N ARG A 300 2.01 -22.11 -5.16
CA ARG A 300 3.15 -21.54 -5.89
C ARG A 300 4.12 -20.86 -4.91
N SER A 301 5.39 -20.83 -5.31
CA SER A 301 6.44 -20.08 -4.64
C SER A 301 6.24 -18.57 -4.81
N LEU A 302 6.89 -17.78 -3.95
CA LEU A 302 6.86 -16.32 -4.04
C LEU A 302 7.29 -15.82 -5.42
N ILE A 303 8.33 -16.42 -6.00
CA ILE A 303 8.89 -15.98 -7.28
C ILE A 303 7.93 -16.29 -8.44
N GLU A 304 7.26 -17.43 -8.40
CA GLU A 304 6.23 -17.79 -9.38
C GLU A 304 5.03 -16.84 -9.31
N ASP A 305 4.51 -16.56 -8.11
CA ASP A 305 3.37 -15.64 -7.94
C ASP A 305 3.76 -14.19 -8.26
N CYS A 306 5.00 -13.79 -7.97
CA CYS A 306 5.52 -12.47 -8.35
C CYS A 306 5.72 -12.35 -9.87
N GLN A 307 6.24 -13.38 -10.53
CA GLN A 307 6.31 -13.44 -12.00
C GLN A 307 4.92 -13.35 -12.62
N ALA A 308 3.94 -14.09 -12.10
CA ALA A 308 2.57 -14.07 -12.62
C ALA A 308 1.86 -12.72 -12.40
N ALA A 309 2.10 -12.05 -11.27
CA ALA A 309 1.45 -10.79 -10.93
C ALA A 309 2.10 -9.56 -11.59
N TYR A 310 3.42 -9.56 -11.77
CA TYR A 310 4.20 -8.37 -12.12
C TYR A 310 5.11 -8.52 -13.34
N ASP A 311 5.13 -9.69 -13.99
CA ASP A 311 5.99 -10.02 -15.12
C ASP A 311 7.47 -9.67 -14.88
N LEU A 312 8.07 -10.33 -13.88
CA LEU A 312 9.48 -10.14 -13.50
C LEU A 312 10.44 -10.34 -14.68
N ARG A 313 10.11 -11.23 -15.62
CA ARG A 313 10.87 -11.45 -16.85
C ARG A 313 10.95 -10.19 -17.69
N ALA A 314 9.84 -9.48 -17.89
CA ALA A 314 9.86 -8.20 -18.60
C ALA A 314 10.68 -7.14 -17.86
N VAL A 315 10.61 -7.11 -16.53
CA VAL A 315 11.43 -6.20 -15.69
C VAL A 315 12.91 -6.51 -15.83
N LEU A 316 13.31 -7.79 -15.70
CA LEU A 316 14.68 -8.25 -15.85
C LEU A 316 15.21 -7.91 -17.25
N LYS A 317 14.49 -8.32 -18.30
CA LYS A 317 14.86 -8.05 -19.69
C LYS A 317 14.94 -6.55 -19.98
N GLY A 318 14.14 -5.73 -19.32
CA GLY A 318 14.21 -4.28 -19.41
C GLY A 318 15.49 -3.73 -18.77
N ALA A 319 15.83 -4.23 -17.58
CA ALA A 319 16.97 -3.79 -16.80
C ALA A 319 18.33 -4.19 -17.38
N THR A 320 18.40 -5.36 -18.02
CA THR A 320 19.66 -5.95 -18.48
C THR A 320 19.94 -5.75 -19.97
N ARG A 321 19.13 -4.95 -20.68
CA ARG A 321 19.37 -4.68 -22.13
C ARG A 321 20.77 -4.14 -22.42
N THR A 322 21.32 -3.38 -21.48
CA THR A 322 22.64 -2.75 -21.56
C THR A 322 23.75 -3.66 -21.04
N ALA A 323 23.42 -4.63 -20.19
CA ALA A 323 24.36 -5.55 -19.56
C ALA A 323 24.34 -6.90 -20.30
N ASN A 324 25.25 -7.10 -21.25
CA ASN A 324 25.38 -8.38 -21.97
C ASN A 324 26.11 -9.42 -21.08
N ASP A 325 25.43 -9.85 -20.01
CA ASP A 325 25.98 -10.69 -18.94
C ASP A 325 25.42 -12.13 -19.02
N PRO A 326 26.26 -13.19 -18.97
CA PRO A 326 25.81 -14.59 -18.95
C PRO A 326 24.89 -14.93 -17.77
N HIS A 327 25.01 -14.25 -16.62
CA HIS A 327 24.11 -14.44 -15.47
C HIS A 327 22.67 -14.04 -15.82
N THR A 328 22.51 -12.95 -16.57
CA THR A 328 21.19 -12.51 -17.06
C THR A 328 20.53 -13.58 -17.91
N GLN A 329 21.26 -14.20 -18.84
CA GLN A 329 20.70 -15.24 -19.71
C GLN A 329 20.26 -16.48 -18.92
N ARG A 330 20.98 -16.84 -17.86
CA ARG A 330 20.59 -17.93 -16.95
C ARG A 330 19.31 -17.58 -16.19
N LEU A 331 19.23 -16.37 -15.64
CA LEU A 331 18.05 -15.90 -14.90
C LEU A 331 16.82 -15.77 -15.81
N GLU A 332 16.98 -15.26 -17.02
CA GLU A 332 15.90 -15.19 -18.00
C GLU A 332 15.36 -16.57 -18.39
N ARG A 333 16.23 -17.57 -18.52
CA ARG A 333 15.83 -18.97 -18.76
C ARG A 333 15.09 -19.55 -17.56
N ALA A 334 15.64 -19.37 -16.35
CA ALA A 334 14.99 -19.84 -15.13
C ALA A 334 13.59 -19.23 -14.94
N LEU A 335 13.42 -17.93 -15.16
CA LEU A 335 12.11 -17.28 -15.12
C LEU A 335 11.18 -17.68 -16.27
N ALA A 336 11.73 -18.03 -17.44
CA ALA A 336 10.94 -18.55 -18.55
C ALA A 336 10.37 -19.94 -18.23
N ASP A 337 11.13 -20.77 -17.50
CA ASP A 337 10.71 -22.10 -17.08
C ASP A 337 9.57 -22.05 -16.04
N LEU A 338 9.46 -20.96 -15.27
CA LEU A 338 8.34 -20.71 -14.34
C LEU A 338 7.02 -20.35 -15.04
N ASN A 339 7.03 -20.01 -16.33
CA ASN A 339 5.83 -19.56 -17.08
C ASN A 339 4.94 -20.71 -17.57
N THR A 340 4.84 -21.82 -16.84
CA THR A 340 3.98 -22.93 -17.22
C THR A 340 2.61 -22.86 -16.53
N ARG A 341 1.61 -22.40 -17.31
CA ARG A 341 0.17 -22.67 -17.19
C ARG A 341 -0.53 -22.21 -15.89
N GLU A 342 -1.13 -21.02 -15.93
CA GLU A 342 -2.58 -20.76 -15.77
C GLU A 342 -2.78 -19.25 -15.65
N ASP A 343 -3.44 -18.63 -16.64
CA ASP A 343 -3.71 -17.17 -16.70
C ASP A 343 -4.90 -16.74 -15.80
N GLY A 344 -4.95 -17.27 -14.58
CA GLY A 344 -6.02 -17.05 -13.63
C GLY A 344 -5.56 -16.34 -12.35
N PRO A 345 -6.43 -15.56 -11.67
CA PRO A 345 -6.13 -15.00 -10.34
C PRO A 345 -5.96 -16.05 -9.23
N GLY A 346 -6.09 -17.35 -9.52
CA GLY A 346 -5.98 -18.45 -8.55
C GLY A 346 -6.82 -18.22 -7.29
N ALA A 347 -6.18 -18.38 -6.13
CA ALA A 347 -6.83 -18.22 -4.83
C ALA A 347 -7.26 -16.77 -4.52
N LEU A 348 -6.73 -15.76 -5.22
CA LEU A 348 -7.13 -14.37 -5.01
C LEU A 348 -8.58 -14.09 -5.42
N ARG A 349 -9.18 -14.94 -6.26
CA ARG A 349 -10.62 -14.84 -6.59
C ARG A 349 -11.51 -14.85 -5.35
N LEU A 350 -11.07 -15.50 -4.28
CA LEU A 350 -11.79 -15.58 -3.02
C LEU A 350 -11.87 -14.20 -2.33
N LEU A 351 -10.81 -13.37 -2.40
CA LEU A 351 -10.78 -12.03 -1.81
C LEU A 351 -11.65 -11.01 -2.58
N LEU A 352 -11.76 -11.15 -3.90
CA LEU A 352 -12.51 -10.21 -4.74
C LEU A 352 -14.02 -10.26 -4.48
N ARG A 353 -14.55 -11.42 -4.06
CA ARG A 353 -16.00 -11.61 -3.81
C ARG A 353 -16.41 -11.42 -2.36
N SER A 354 -15.49 -11.57 -1.40
CA SER A 354 -15.74 -11.20 0.00
C SER A 354 -15.97 -9.69 0.20
N SER A 355 -15.73 -8.88 -0.85
CA SER A 355 -15.98 -7.43 -0.88
C SER A 355 -17.44 -7.05 -1.23
N GLY A 356 -18.37 -8.01 -1.33
CA GLY A 356 -19.80 -7.74 -1.53
C GLY A 356 -20.21 -7.41 -2.99
N ALA A 357 -19.38 -7.73 -3.98
CA ALA A 357 -19.70 -7.48 -5.38
C ALA A 357 -20.71 -8.51 -5.93
N MET A 358 -21.81 -8.02 -6.52
CA MET A 358 -22.82 -8.85 -7.20
C MET A 358 -22.21 -9.63 -8.39
N PRO A 359 -22.71 -10.86 -8.68
CA PRO A 359 -22.29 -11.62 -9.85
C PRO A 359 -22.60 -10.85 -11.15
N GLY A 360 -21.59 -10.66 -12.02
CA GLY A 360 -21.77 -10.13 -13.38
C GLY A 360 -21.06 -8.81 -13.71
N ILE A 361 -20.37 -8.19 -12.74
CA ILE A 361 -19.56 -6.99 -13.02
C ILE A 361 -18.10 -7.40 -13.16
N ASP A 362 -17.57 -7.28 -14.37
CA ASP A 362 -16.16 -7.48 -14.67
C ASP A 362 -15.35 -6.29 -14.11
N THR A 363 -14.77 -6.45 -12.92
CA THR A 363 -13.99 -5.41 -12.24
C THR A 363 -12.60 -5.18 -12.86
N ARG A 364 -12.31 -5.77 -14.03
CA ARG A 364 -11.06 -5.57 -14.77
C ARG A 364 -11.07 -4.44 -15.79
N GLY A 365 -12.17 -3.69 -15.95
CA GLY A 365 -12.19 -2.58 -16.93
C GLY A 365 -11.96 -3.03 -18.38
N ALA A 366 -12.17 -4.30 -18.68
CA ALA A 366 -12.30 -4.79 -20.04
C ALA A 366 -13.76 -4.56 -20.45
N GLY A 367 -14.03 -3.39 -21.05
CA GLY A 367 -15.33 -3.17 -21.71
C GLY A 367 -15.60 -4.30 -22.71
N PRO A 368 -16.87 -4.68 -22.92
CA PRO A 368 -17.21 -5.77 -23.83
C PRO A 368 -16.62 -5.50 -25.22
N ALA A 369 -15.91 -6.51 -25.74
CA ALA A 369 -15.34 -6.51 -27.06
C ALA A 369 -16.41 -6.12 -28.09
N LYS A 370 -16.04 -5.15 -28.92
CA LYS A 370 -16.91 -4.48 -29.89
C LYS A 370 -17.20 -5.42 -31.05
N ASP A 371 -18.14 -6.34 -30.87
CA ASP A 371 -18.65 -7.17 -31.97
C ASP A 371 -19.47 -6.30 -32.94
N LYS A 372 -18.99 -6.32 -34.18
CA LYS A 372 -19.39 -5.45 -35.28
C LYS A 372 -20.68 -5.98 -35.91
N GLY A 373 -21.81 -5.80 -35.22
CA GLY A 373 -23.15 -6.10 -35.74
C GLY A 373 -23.75 -4.91 -36.50
N LYS A 374 -23.73 -4.97 -37.83
CA LYS A 374 -24.40 -4.03 -38.75
C LYS A 374 -25.93 -4.27 -38.68
N ALA A 375 -26.69 -3.34 -38.11
CA ALA A 375 -28.12 -3.20 -38.40
C ALA A 375 -28.52 -1.72 -38.30
N ARG A 376 -29.23 -1.27 -39.34
CA ARG A 376 -29.58 0.12 -39.64
C ARG A 376 -31.10 0.28 -39.50
N ALA A 377 -31.53 1.39 -38.89
CA ALA A 377 -32.86 2.05 -38.86
C ALA A 377 -33.29 2.33 -37.40
N ALA A 378 -33.86 3.47 -37.01
CA ALA A 378 -34.23 4.72 -37.69
C ALA A 378 -34.16 5.86 -36.65
N ALA A 379 -33.99 7.08 -37.13
CA ALA A 379 -33.94 8.29 -36.31
C ALA A 379 -35.33 8.71 -35.83
N THR A 380 -35.41 9.13 -34.57
CA THR A 380 -36.43 10.05 -34.08
C THR A 380 -35.83 10.94 -32.99
N ASP A 381 -36.34 12.16 -32.91
CA ASP A 381 -35.73 13.37 -32.37
C ASP A 381 -35.35 13.37 -30.88
N GLN A 382 -34.33 14.18 -30.57
CA GLN A 382 -33.81 14.52 -29.24
C GLN A 382 -34.92 14.95 -28.26
N PRO A 383 -34.71 14.72 -26.95
CA PRO A 383 -34.13 15.80 -26.16
C PRO A 383 -32.77 15.40 -25.59
N ASP A 384 -31.82 16.34 -25.61
CA ASP A 384 -30.47 16.22 -25.02
C ASP A 384 -30.54 16.03 -23.51
N ASN A 385 -30.89 14.82 -23.08
CA ASN A 385 -30.55 14.32 -21.77
C ASN A 385 -29.20 13.63 -21.91
N HIS A 386 -28.11 14.33 -21.63
CA HIS A 386 -26.80 13.68 -21.44
C HIS A 386 -26.90 12.76 -20.22
N PRO A 387 -27.01 11.42 -20.36
CA PRO A 387 -27.08 10.52 -19.22
C PRO A 387 -25.80 10.61 -18.37
N ALA A 388 -24.68 10.95 -19.02
CA ALA A 388 -23.40 11.21 -18.37
C ALA A 388 -23.45 12.42 -17.43
N LEU A 389 -24.20 13.47 -17.77
CA LEU A 389 -24.34 14.64 -16.90
C LEU A 389 -25.25 14.31 -15.71
N ALA A 390 -26.35 13.60 -15.94
CA ALA A 390 -27.20 13.15 -14.85
C ALA A 390 -26.45 12.23 -13.87
N ALA A 391 -25.59 11.35 -14.39
CA ALA A 391 -24.69 10.52 -13.58
C ALA A 391 -23.65 11.36 -12.82
N ALA A 392 -23.03 12.35 -13.46
CA ALA A 392 -22.09 13.26 -12.80
C ALA A 392 -22.76 14.07 -11.68
N VAL A 393 -23.97 14.60 -11.91
CA VAL A 393 -24.75 15.32 -10.90
C VAL A 393 -25.11 14.40 -9.73
N ALA A 394 -25.55 13.17 -10.02
CA ALA A 394 -25.83 12.17 -8.99
C ALA A 394 -24.58 11.83 -8.17
N GLN A 395 -23.42 11.70 -8.81
CA GLN A 395 -22.13 11.45 -8.14
C GLN A 395 -21.72 12.61 -7.22
N VAL A 396 -21.94 13.86 -7.63
CA VAL A 396 -21.68 15.02 -6.76
C VAL A 396 -22.66 15.03 -5.57
N LEU A 397 -23.95 14.77 -5.79
CA LEU A 397 -24.98 14.80 -4.75
C LEU A 397 -24.90 13.62 -3.77
N ASP A 398 -24.41 12.45 -4.20
CA ASP A 398 -24.13 11.31 -3.32
C ASP A 398 -23.03 11.66 -2.29
N ILE A 399 -22.09 12.52 -2.67
CA ILE A 399 -20.96 12.92 -1.81
C ILE A 399 -21.28 14.23 -1.05
N LEU A 400 -22.02 15.15 -1.66
CA LEU A 400 -22.37 16.47 -1.14
C LEU A 400 -23.89 16.72 -1.28
N PRO A 401 -24.74 16.08 -0.47
CA PRO A 401 -26.20 16.15 -0.60
C PRO A 401 -26.80 17.53 -0.28
N GLU A 402 -26.02 18.42 0.36
CA GLU A 402 -26.45 19.76 0.75
C GLU A 402 -26.41 20.78 -0.41
N GLN A 403 -25.83 20.40 -1.56
CA GLN A 403 -25.66 21.27 -2.72
C GLN A 403 -26.93 21.31 -3.59
N ASP A 404 -27.24 22.46 -4.18
CA ASP A 404 -28.39 22.59 -5.08
C ASP A 404 -28.12 21.82 -6.40
N PRO A 405 -28.97 20.84 -6.77
CA PRO A 405 -28.86 20.12 -8.04
C PRO A 405 -28.84 21.01 -9.28
N ALA A 406 -29.51 22.17 -9.24
CA ALA A 406 -29.53 23.12 -10.35
C ALA A 406 -28.18 23.82 -10.50
N TYR A 407 -27.56 24.20 -9.39
CA TYR A 407 -26.21 24.78 -9.35
C TYR A 407 -25.16 23.80 -9.86
N ILE A 408 -25.20 22.54 -9.42
CA ILE A 408 -24.25 21.50 -9.88
C ILE A 408 -24.37 21.27 -11.39
N ARG A 409 -25.59 21.16 -11.92
CA ARG A 409 -25.81 21.03 -13.37
C ARG A 409 -25.22 22.20 -14.14
N TYR A 410 -25.48 23.42 -13.68
CA TYR A 410 -24.98 24.63 -14.31
C TYR A 410 -23.45 24.64 -14.34
N VAL A 411 -22.78 24.39 -13.21
CA VAL A 411 -21.32 24.43 -13.12
C VAL A 411 -20.64 23.33 -13.94
N LEU A 412 -21.25 22.14 -14.04
CA LEU A 412 -20.74 21.03 -14.86
C LEU A 412 -20.90 21.27 -16.36
N GLN A 413 -21.95 21.99 -16.78
CA GLN A 413 -22.24 22.29 -18.19
C GLN A 413 -21.57 23.58 -18.69
N HIS A 414 -21.25 24.53 -17.81
CA HIS A 414 -20.83 25.86 -18.23
C HIS A 414 -19.47 25.81 -18.98
N PRO A 415 -19.37 26.42 -20.17
CA PRO A 415 -18.14 26.37 -20.98
C PRO A 415 -16.96 27.12 -20.36
N ASP A 416 -17.24 28.12 -19.50
CA ASP A 416 -16.22 28.93 -18.84
C ASP A 416 -15.57 28.26 -17.62
N PHE A 417 -16.14 27.15 -17.14
CA PHE A 417 -15.60 26.42 -16.01
C PHE A 417 -14.84 25.16 -16.45
N PRO A 418 -13.74 24.79 -15.77
CA PRO A 418 -12.86 23.70 -16.20
C PRO A 418 -13.43 22.29 -15.92
N TYR A 419 -14.71 22.18 -15.55
CA TYR A 419 -15.33 20.94 -15.08
C TYR A 419 -15.89 20.08 -16.22
N ARG A 420 -16.53 20.64 -17.26
CA ARG A 420 -16.94 19.93 -18.49
C ARG A 420 -17.56 18.53 -18.28
N GLY A 421 -18.45 18.38 -17.30
CA GLY A 421 -19.09 17.10 -16.96
C GLY A 421 -18.27 16.14 -16.08
N ASP A 422 -17.09 16.56 -15.61
CA ASP A 422 -16.25 15.82 -14.66
C ASP A 422 -16.69 16.11 -13.21
N ALA A 423 -17.37 15.14 -12.61
CA ALA A 423 -17.85 15.22 -11.23
C ALA A 423 -16.70 15.30 -10.22
N GLU A 424 -15.59 14.59 -10.43
CA GLU A 424 -14.49 14.53 -9.46
C GLU A 424 -13.77 15.87 -9.33
N ARG A 425 -13.57 16.57 -10.45
CA ARG A 425 -13.02 17.93 -10.42
C ARG A 425 -13.93 18.91 -9.71
N LEU A 426 -15.24 18.82 -9.91
CA LEU A 426 -16.20 19.70 -9.23
C LEU A 426 -16.28 19.40 -7.73
N ILE A 427 -16.26 18.11 -7.34
CA ILE A 427 -16.18 17.70 -5.93
C ILE A 427 -14.91 18.27 -5.29
N GLY A 428 -13.76 18.16 -5.95
CA GLY A 428 -12.51 18.76 -5.48
C GLY A 428 -12.64 20.27 -5.24
N ALA A 429 -13.18 21.01 -6.20
CA ALA A 429 -13.36 22.46 -6.08
C ALA A 429 -14.37 22.87 -4.98
N LEU A 430 -15.45 22.10 -4.79
CA LEU A 430 -16.43 22.33 -3.73
C LEU A 430 -15.84 22.06 -2.34
N LEU A 431 -15.02 21.03 -2.22
CA LEU A 431 -14.33 20.69 -0.98
C LEU A 431 -13.20 21.67 -0.64
N GLU A 432 -12.56 22.26 -1.66
CA GLU A 432 -11.50 23.25 -1.52
C GLU A 432 -12.04 24.68 -1.35
N GLY A 433 -13.35 24.90 -1.51
CA GLY A 433 -13.98 26.22 -1.46
C GLY A 433 -13.58 27.12 -2.65
N THR A 434 -13.07 26.52 -3.72
CA THR A 434 -12.65 27.21 -4.96
C THR A 434 -13.68 27.08 -6.08
N ALA A 435 -14.82 26.42 -5.81
CA ALA A 435 -15.93 26.33 -6.74
C ALA A 435 -16.50 27.72 -7.06
N PRO A 436 -16.96 27.95 -8.31
CA PRO A 436 -17.49 29.25 -8.71
C PRO A 436 -18.73 29.61 -7.89
N VAL A 437 -18.74 30.80 -7.31
CA VAL A 437 -19.96 31.37 -6.71
C VAL A 437 -20.77 31.95 -7.86
N VAL A 438 -21.92 31.36 -8.16
CA VAL A 438 -22.84 31.76 -9.23
C VAL A 438 -24.05 32.44 -8.63
#